data_AF-C0GEF5-F1
#
_entry.id   AF-C0GEF5-F1
#
_cell.length_a   1.000
_cell.length_b   1.000
_cell.length_c   1.000
_cell.angle_alpha   90.00
_cell.angle_beta   90.00
_cell.angle_gamma   90.00
#
_symmetry.space_group_name_H-M   'P 1'
#
loop_
_entity.id
_entity.type
_entity.pdbx_description
1 polymer ?
#
loop_
_entity_poly.entity_id
_entity_poly.type
_entity_poly.pdbx_seq_one_letter_code
_entity_poly.pdbx_strand_id
1 'polypeptide(L)'
;MDPNATITTETGAQKIGKQVSINFQKDQSINDLDRLYDVLLHHKHMMNVYQISSSEAVDINLHNLLNTCRHRLQQQHGKVLDTLFNMGEYTADIAPPSQVKDISAVFMGYLNQLPYKTKMPH
;
A
#
# COMPACT_ATOMS: atom_id res chain seq x y z
N MET A 1 5.25 -1.82 -8.37
CA MET A 1 5.58 -0.37 -8.42
C MET A 1 7.08 -0.18 -8.55
N ASP A 2 7.52 0.81 -9.32
CA ASP A 2 8.94 1.18 -9.39
C ASP A 2 9.26 2.21 -8.30
N PRO A 3 10.03 1.85 -7.25
CA PRO A 3 10.32 2.74 -6.14
C PRO A 3 11.28 3.88 -6.50
N ASN A 4 11.94 3.80 -7.67
CA ASN A 4 12.89 4.81 -8.13
C ASN A 4 12.25 5.85 -9.07
N ALA A 5 11.00 5.63 -9.48
CA ALA A 5 10.27 6.60 -10.28
C ALA A 5 9.89 7.80 -9.41
N THR A 6 10.55 8.94 -9.61
CA THR A 6 10.28 10.16 -8.85
C THR A 6 9.73 11.26 -9.73
N ILE A 7 8.72 11.97 -9.25
CA ILE A 7 8.18 13.18 -9.86
C ILE A 7 8.32 14.36 -8.89
N THR A 8 8.55 15.56 -9.44
CA THR A 8 8.48 16.82 -8.69
C THR A 8 7.11 17.42 -8.93
N THR A 9 6.32 17.61 -7.86
CA THR A 9 5.02 18.27 -7.96
C THR A 9 5.18 19.76 -8.27
N GLU A 10 4.11 20.42 -8.71
CA GLU A 10 4.10 21.88 -8.96
C GLU A 10 4.49 22.71 -7.73
N THR A 11 4.30 22.14 -6.54
CA THR A 11 4.70 22.70 -5.24
C THR A 11 6.16 22.46 -4.88
N GLY A 12 6.94 21.79 -5.74
CA GLY A 12 8.36 21.47 -5.53
C GLY A 12 8.63 20.23 -4.66
N ALA A 13 7.61 19.50 -4.22
CA ALA A 13 7.78 18.29 -3.42
C ALA A 13 8.17 17.10 -4.31
N GLN A 14 9.16 16.31 -3.88
CA GLN A 14 9.51 15.06 -4.56
C GLN A 14 8.62 13.92 -4.05
N LYS A 15 7.94 13.24 -4.98
CA LYS A 15 7.09 12.08 -4.70
C LYS A 15 7.55 10.88 -5.54
N ILE A 16 7.33 9.68 -5.04
CA ILE A 16 7.45 8.46 -5.84
C ILE A 16 6.20 8.36 -6.71
N GLY A 17 6.37 8.35 -8.02
CA GLY A 17 5.27 8.39 -8.98
C GLY A 17 5.74 8.40 -10.42
N LYS A 18 4.78 8.25 -11.34
CA LYS A 18 4.98 8.52 -12.77
C LYS A 18 4.22 9.76 -13.18
N GLN A 19 4.65 10.41 -14.25
CA GLN A 19 3.92 11.53 -14.82
C GLN A 19 2.54 11.06 -15.25
N VAL A 20 1.52 11.88 -15.00
CA VAL A 20 0.13 11.57 -15.39
C VAL A 20 0.09 11.36 -16.90
N SER A 21 -0.23 10.13 -17.29
CA SER A 21 -0.18 9.69 -18.69
C SER A 21 -1.50 9.91 -19.43
N ILE A 22 -2.57 10.23 -18.70
CA ILE A 22 -3.94 10.31 -19.23
C ILE A 22 -4.53 11.65 -18.85
N ASN A 23 -4.87 12.46 -19.85
CA ASN A 23 -5.58 13.71 -19.65
C ASN A 23 -7.09 13.41 -19.67
N PHE A 24 -7.67 13.09 -18.51
CA PHE A 24 -9.10 12.82 -18.42
C PHE A 24 -9.89 14.13 -18.57
N GLN A 25 -10.63 14.27 -19.67
CA GLN A 25 -11.67 15.28 -19.72
C GLN A 25 -12.83 14.82 -18.83
N LYS A 26 -13.11 15.58 -17.76
CA LYS A 26 -14.25 15.31 -16.88
C LYS A 26 -15.55 15.55 -17.64
N ASP A 27 -16.13 14.46 -18.15
CA ASP A 27 -17.50 14.41 -18.64
C ASP A 27 -18.43 13.83 -17.56
N GLN A 28 -19.75 13.91 -17.76
CA GLN A 28 -20.76 13.31 -16.87
C GLN A 28 -20.81 11.78 -16.94
N SER A 29 -20.00 11.16 -17.79
CA SER A 29 -19.89 9.70 -17.94
C SER A 29 -18.90 9.11 -16.93
N ILE A 30 -19.14 7.86 -16.52
CA ILE A 30 -18.24 7.11 -15.62
C ILE A 30 -16.96 6.77 -16.38
N ASN A 31 -15.84 7.33 -15.93
CA ASN A 31 -14.53 7.09 -16.52
C ASN A 31 -13.89 5.80 -16.01
N ASP A 32 -12.89 5.30 -16.73
CA ASP A 32 -12.13 4.12 -16.31
C ASP A 32 -11.40 4.34 -14.98
N LEU A 33 -11.02 5.58 -14.69
CA LEU A 33 -10.44 5.97 -13.40
C LEU A 33 -11.46 5.80 -12.26
N ASP A 34 -12.70 6.24 -12.46
CA ASP A 34 -13.77 6.10 -11.48
C ASP A 34 -14.05 4.62 -11.20
N ARG A 35 -14.08 3.79 -12.26
CA ARG A 35 -14.22 2.32 -12.13
C ARG A 35 -13.07 1.71 -11.33
N LEU A 36 -11.83 2.14 -11.56
CA LEU A 36 -10.68 1.64 -10.81
C LEU A 36 -10.73 2.05 -9.33
N TYR A 37 -11.18 3.28 -9.03
CA TYR A 37 -11.38 3.72 -7.65
C TYR A 37 -12.51 2.98 -6.95
N ASP A 38 -13.62 2.70 -7.64
CA ASP A 38 -14.71 1.89 -7.11
C ASP A 38 -14.27 0.46 -6.80
N VAL A 39 -13.51 -0.16 -7.72
CA VAL A 39 -12.90 -1.48 -7.49
C VAL A 39 -11.95 -1.44 -6.28
N LEU A 40 -11.15 -0.37 -6.13
CA LEU A 40 -10.24 -0.20 -5.00
C LEU A 40 -11.00 -0.10 -3.67
N LEU A 41 -12.09 0.67 -3.65
CA LEU A 41 -12.96 0.82 -2.49
C LEU A 41 -13.62 -0.52 -2.11
N HIS A 42 -14.16 -1.23 -3.12
CA HIS A 42 -14.76 -2.53 -2.93
C HIS A 42 -13.75 -3.55 -2.38
N HIS A 43 -12.54 -3.60 -2.94
CA HIS A 43 -11.47 -4.46 -2.44
C HIS A 43 -11.12 -4.18 -0.97
N LYS A 44 -11.03 -2.91 -0.56
CA LYS A 44 -10.78 -2.55 0.85
C LYS A 44 -11.89 -3.04 1.77
N HIS A 45 -13.13 -2.82 1.37
CA HIS A 45 -14.28 -3.28 2.12
C HIS A 45 -14.28 -4.81 2.27
N MET A 46 -14.08 -5.54 1.18
CA MET A 46 -14.03 -7.00 1.19
C MET A 46 -12.84 -7.56 1.98
N MET A 47 -11.67 -6.92 1.96
CA MET A 47 -10.53 -7.32 2.79
C MET A 47 -10.88 -7.25 4.29
N ASN A 48 -11.57 -6.19 4.72
CA ASN A 48 -12.04 -6.06 6.10
C ASN A 48 -13.08 -7.13 6.45
N VAL A 49 -14.04 -7.39 5.55
CA VAL A 49 -15.04 -8.44 5.75
C VAL A 49 -14.37 -9.81 5.92
N TYR A 50 -13.46 -10.19 5.02
CA TYR A 50 -12.75 -11.47 5.16
C TYR A 50 -11.87 -11.53 6.40
N GLN A 51 -11.27 -10.42 6.84
CA GLN A 51 -10.51 -10.37 8.09
C GLN A 51 -11.41 -10.70 9.28
N ILE A 52 -12.56 -10.02 9.39
CA ILE A 52 -13.53 -10.22 10.48
C ILE A 52 -14.05 -11.65 10.44
N SER A 53 -14.57 -12.09 9.28
CA SER A 53 -15.12 -13.44 9.14
C SER A 53 -14.09 -14.54 9.39
N SER A 54 -12.82 -14.36 8.99
CA SER A 54 -11.78 -15.34 9.30
C SER A 54 -11.50 -15.41 10.80
N SER A 55 -11.58 -14.29 11.51
CA SER A 55 -11.35 -14.23 12.96
C SER A 55 -12.51 -14.84 13.75
N GLU A 56 -13.73 -14.78 13.20
CA GLU A 56 -14.95 -15.34 13.80
C GLU A 56 -15.20 -16.80 13.40
N ALA A 57 -14.50 -17.32 12.39
CA ALA A 57 -14.66 -18.69 11.92
C ALA A 57 -14.13 -19.70 12.96
N VAL A 58 -15.04 -20.55 13.46
CA VAL A 58 -14.72 -21.63 14.39
C VAL A 58 -14.17 -22.86 13.66
N ASP A 59 -14.65 -23.12 12.44
CA ASP A 59 -14.15 -24.23 11.61
C ASP A 59 -12.82 -23.86 10.95
N ILE A 60 -11.82 -24.73 11.11
CA ILE A 60 -10.46 -24.51 10.60
C ILE A 60 -10.40 -24.48 9.07
N ASN A 61 -11.23 -25.26 8.39
CA ASN A 61 -11.24 -25.30 6.92
C ASN A 61 -11.85 -24.01 6.37
N LEU A 62 -12.93 -23.52 6.98
CA LEU A 62 -13.53 -22.24 6.66
C LEU A 62 -12.56 -21.08 6.94
N HIS A 63 -11.87 -21.09 8.09
CA HIS A 63 -10.83 -20.10 8.40
C HIS A 63 -9.74 -20.03 7.32
N ASN A 64 -9.24 -21.19 6.90
CA ASN A 64 -8.22 -21.29 5.86
C ASN A 64 -8.74 -20.83 4.49
N LEU A 65 -9.99 -21.16 4.15
CA LEU A 65 -10.63 -20.71 2.92
C LEU A 65 -10.78 -19.18 2.89
N LEU A 66 -11.28 -18.58 3.98
CA LEU A 66 -11.46 -17.13 4.09
C LEU A 66 -10.11 -16.40 4.00
N ASN A 67 -9.07 -16.92 4.65
CA ASN A 67 -7.71 -16.39 4.52
C ASN A 67 -7.16 -16.50 3.10
N THR A 68 -7.44 -17.61 2.40
CA THR A 68 -7.06 -17.77 1.00
C THR A 68 -7.76 -16.75 0.11
N CYS A 69 -9.06 -16.52 0.31
CA CYS A 69 -9.82 -15.50 -0.41
C CYS A 69 -9.26 -14.10 -0.14
N ARG A 70 -9.01 -13.76 1.12
CA ARG A 70 -8.38 -12.50 1.54
C ARG A 70 -7.03 -12.28 0.85
N HIS A 71 -6.18 -13.31 0.82
CA HIS A 71 -4.87 -13.22 0.20
C HIS A 71 -4.96 -12.98 -1.32
N ARG A 72 -5.85 -13.70 -2.01
CA ARG A 72 -6.10 -13.49 -3.45
C ARG A 72 -6.61 -12.08 -3.72
N LEU A 73 -7.53 -11.58 -2.90
CA LEU A 73 -8.06 -10.23 -3.01
C LEU A 73 -6.96 -9.18 -2.80
N GLN A 74 -6.08 -9.38 -1.82
CA GLN A 74 -4.94 -8.49 -1.57
C GLN A 74 -3.98 -8.45 -2.77
N GLN A 75 -3.72 -9.58 -3.42
CA GLN A 75 -2.90 -9.62 -4.64
C GLN A 75 -3.55 -8.82 -5.78
N GLN A 76 -4.87 -8.93 -5.97
CA GLN A 76 -5.58 -8.16 -6.98
C GLN A 76 -5.62 -6.67 -6.65
N HIS A 77 -5.79 -6.32 -5.36
CA HIS A 77 -5.70 -4.95 -4.88
C HIS A 77 -4.35 -4.32 -5.23
N GLY A 78 -3.24 -5.05 -5.04
CA GLY A 78 -1.90 -4.62 -5.44
C GLY A 78 -1.80 -4.31 -6.94
N LYS A 79 -2.38 -5.16 -7.80
CA LYS A 79 -2.38 -4.92 -9.26
C LYS A 79 -3.15 -3.67 -9.65
N VAL A 80 -4.29 -3.39 -9.00
CA VAL A 80 -5.05 -2.15 -9.26
C VAL A 80 -4.23 -0.93 -8.87
N LEU A 81 -3.56 -0.97 -7.71
CA LEU A 81 -2.64 0.09 -7.29
C LEU A 81 -1.46 0.25 -8.24
N ASP A 82 -0.87 -0.83 -8.74
CA ASP A 82 0.19 -0.79 -9.76
C ASP A 82 -0.30 -0.11 -11.04
N THR A 83 -1.52 -0.39 -11.49
CA THR A 83 -2.13 0.28 -12.64
C THR A 83 -2.30 1.77 -12.38
N LEU A 84 -2.86 2.16 -11.23
CA LEU A 84 -3.01 3.58 -10.85
C LEU A 84 -1.66 4.31 -10.76
N PHE A 85 -0.64 3.63 -10.22
CA PHE A 85 0.73 4.16 -10.16
C PHE A 85 1.32 4.35 -11.56
N ASN A 86 1.11 3.37 -12.45
CA ASN A 86 1.60 3.45 -13.82
C ASN A 86 0.90 4.54 -14.64
N MET A 87 -0.37 4.83 -14.33
CA MET A 87 -1.11 5.93 -14.95
C MET A 87 -0.68 7.31 -14.44
N GLY A 88 0.04 7.37 -13.32
CA GLY A 88 0.49 8.60 -12.66
C GLY A 88 -0.52 9.19 -11.67
N GLU A 89 -1.64 8.51 -11.43
CA GLU A 89 -2.72 8.93 -10.54
C GLU A 89 -2.44 8.57 -9.07
N TYR A 90 -1.67 7.51 -8.84
CA TYR A 90 -1.19 7.14 -7.52
C TYR A 90 0.26 7.57 -7.34
N THR A 91 0.49 8.41 -6.33
CA THR A 91 1.81 8.87 -5.91
C THR A 91 1.99 8.59 -4.43
N ALA A 92 3.21 8.24 -4.03
CA ALA A 92 3.58 8.08 -2.63
C ALA A 92 4.55 9.18 -2.25
N ASP A 93 4.42 9.72 -1.04
CA ASP A 93 5.35 10.72 -0.54
C ASP A 93 6.71 10.07 -0.28
N ILE A 94 7.79 10.71 -0.75
CA ILE A 94 9.14 10.30 -0.37
C ILE A 94 9.34 10.67 1.09
N ALA A 95 9.62 9.68 1.93
CA ALA A 95 9.99 9.93 3.31
C ALA A 95 11.29 10.77 3.34
N PRO A 96 11.32 11.93 4.02
CA PRO A 96 12.54 12.68 4.22
C PRO A 96 13.61 11.82 4.88
N PRO A 97 14.90 11.92 4.48
CA PRO A 97 15.97 11.13 5.08
C PRO A 97 16.07 11.28 6.61
N SER A 98 15.70 12.45 7.15
CA SER A 98 15.61 12.69 8.60
C SER A 98 14.56 11.81 9.26
N GLN A 99 13.36 11.71 8.69
CA GLN A 99 12.27 10.91 9.23
C GLN A 99 12.63 9.40 9.22
N VAL A 100 13.31 8.94 8.17
CA VAL A 100 13.83 7.56 8.10
C VAL A 100 14.85 7.30 9.20
N LYS A 101 15.78 8.25 9.42
CA LYS A 101 16.80 8.16 10.46
C LYS A 101 16.18 8.14 11.87
N ASP A 102 15.20 8.98 12.13
CA ASP A 102 14.53 9.08 13.43
C ASP A 102 13.76 7.80 13.76
N ILE A 103 12.98 7.28 12.81
CA ILE A 103 12.25 6.02 12.97
C ILE A 103 13.23 4.85 13.16
N SER A 104 14.30 4.79 12.36
CA SER A 104 15.37 3.80 12.53
C SER A 104 15.98 3.88 13.93
N ALA A 105 16.25 5.08 14.45
CA ALA A 105 16.82 5.26 15.78
C ALA A 105 15.90 4.75 16.89
N VAL A 106 14.58 4.96 16.76
CA VAL A 106 13.58 4.41 17.70
C VAL A 106 13.61 2.89 17.69
N PHE A 107 13.60 2.26 16.51
CA PHE A 107 13.64 0.79 16.40
C PHE A 107 14.96 0.19 16.91
N MET A 108 16.09 0.84 16.61
CA MET A 108 17.40 0.45 17.16
C MET A 108 17.45 0.66 18.68
N GLY A 109 16.72 1.64 19.22
CA GLY A 109 16.53 1.84 20.65
C GLY A 109 15.84 0.66 21.33
N TYR A 110 14.85 0.04 20.70
CA TYR A 110 14.20 -1.17 21.23
C TYR A 110 15.14 -2.37 21.33
N LEU A 111 16.17 -2.47 20.49
CA LEU A 111 17.17 -3.54 20.61
C LEU A 111 17.92 -3.50 21.94
N ASN A 112 18.10 -2.32 22.53
CA ASN A 112 18.73 -2.16 23.85
C ASN A 112 17.86 -2.65 25.01
N GLN A 113 16.55 -2.84 24.77
CA GLN A 113 15.60 -3.37 25.74
C GLN A 113 15.55 -4.91 25.71
N LEU A 114 16.23 -5.55 24.75
CA LEU A 114 16.30 -7.00 24.68
C LEU A 114 17.21 -7.56 25.79
N PRO A 115 16.78 -8.61 26.51
CA PRO A 115 17.50 -9.15 27.67
C PRO A 115 18.87 -9.77 27.30
N TYR A 116 19.08 -10.14 26.05
CA TYR A 116 20.36 -10.61 25.52
C TYR A 116 20.90 -9.59 24.52
N LYS A 117 21.88 -8.80 24.94
CA LYS A 117 22.62 -7.92 24.03
C LYS A 117 23.54 -8.77 23.16
N THR A 118 23.03 -9.25 22.03
CA THR A 118 23.88 -9.89 21.02
C THR A 118 24.88 -8.84 20.55
N LYS A 119 26.16 -9.04 20.86
CA LYS A 119 27.25 -8.18 20.37
C LYS A 119 27.16 -8.18 18.84
N MET A 120 26.78 -7.05 18.24
CA MET A 120 26.83 -6.91 16.78
C MET A 120 28.30 -6.87 16.35
N PRO A 121 28.69 -7.56 15.26
CA PRO A 121 29.99 -7.33 14.64
C PRO A 121 30.01 -5.91 14.03
N HIS A 122 31.14 -5.25 14.23
CA HIS A 122 31.44 -3.89 13.76
C HIS A 122 31.37 -3.75 12.25
#